data_AF-A0A8S9JY88-F1
#
_entry.id   AF-A0A8S9JY88-F1
#
_cell.length_a   1.000
_cell.length_b   1.000
_cell.length_c   1.000
_cell.angle_alpha   90.00
_cell.angle_beta   90.00
_cell.angle_gamma   90.00
#
_symmetry.space_group_name_H-M   'P 1'
#
loop_
_entity.id
_entity.type
_entity.pdbx_description
1 polymer ?
#
loop_
_entity_poly.entity_id
_entity_poly.type
_entity_poly.pdbx_seq_one_letter_code
_entity_poly.pdbx_strand_id
1 'polypeptide(L)'
;MPSSRLQIAGGFVTSLHQVAPHLESCRRGVELGAGALPRCKRSRCLRFVWSGCHRRVIWGRTKIKNVIPYTLLEASIYKALVRAFSEKAKKRKAVYPFTDCFSYKSFGGKSLLGKETPVISLVLGGGAKWDIYGPNSLVKVNKNVVCLAFQEADEFESLFPIEIGGYQMEDNLVEFDLETSKFSFTSSLLRHNTSCSPQ
;
A
#
# COMPACT_ATOMS: atom_id res chain seq x y z
N MET A 1 19.82 -13.95 -14.65
CA MET A 1 18.92 -14.18 -13.49
C MET A 1 17.56 -13.58 -13.82
N PRO A 2 16.43 -14.29 -13.59
CA PRO A 2 15.12 -13.80 -13.97
C PRO A 2 14.74 -12.60 -13.08
N SER A 3 14.43 -11.46 -13.71
CA SER A 3 13.86 -10.29 -13.04
C SER A 3 12.53 -10.72 -12.42
N SER A 4 12.50 -10.82 -11.09
CA SER A 4 11.30 -11.25 -10.36
C SER A 4 10.34 -10.06 -10.31
N ARG A 5 9.28 -10.10 -11.10
CA ARG A 5 8.26 -9.07 -11.20
C ARG A 5 7.09 -9.45 -10.29
N LEU A 6 6.76 -8.61 -9.31
CA LEU A 6 5.56 -8.79 -8.48
C LEU A 6 4.40 -8.07 -9.15
N GLN A 7 3.28 -8.75 -9.38
CA GLN A 7 2.08 -8.13 -9.94
C GLN A 7 1.05 -7.88 -8.83
N ILE A 8 0.54 -6.66 -8.77
CA ILE A 8 -0.57 -6.27 -7.88
C ILE A 8 -1.71 -5.83 -8.80
N ALA A 9 -2.86 -6.51 -8.74
CA ALA A 9 -4.02 -6.15 -9.56
C ALA A 9 -4.84 -5.03 -8.87
N GLY A 10 -5.09 -3.94 -9.59
CA GLY A 10 -5.98 -2.85 -9.18
C GLY A 10 -7.09 -2.67 -10.21
N GLY A 11 -8.34 -2.53 -9.77
CA GLY A 11 -9.45 -2.20 -10.67
C GLY A 11 -9.81 -0.71 -10.63
N PHE A 12 -10.70 -0.33 -11.55
CA PHE A 12 -10.90 1.02 -12.08
C PHE A 12 -11.15 2.10 -11.01
N VAL A 13 -10.49 3.24 -11.16
CA VAL A 13 -10.80 4.50 -10.45
C VAL A 13 -12.05 5.09 -11.12
N THR A 14 -13.19 5.10 -10.45
CA THR A 14 -14.35 5.86 -10.93
C THR A 14 -14.49 7.12 -10.07
N SER A 15 -14.32 8.28 -10.70
CA SER A 15 -14.82 9.60 -10.30
C SER A 15 -14.45 10.17 -8.91
N LEU A 16 -13.71 11.28 -8.91
CA LEU A 16 -13.83 12.31 -7.87
C LEU A 16 -15.16 13.05 -8.10
N HIS A 17 -16.22 12.64 -7.42
CA HIS A 17 -17.22 13.48 -6.73
C HIS A 17 -18.37 12.60 -6.20
N GLN A 18 -18.84 12.94 -5.00
CA GLN A 18 -20.04 12.47 -4.30
C GLN A 18 -20.07 11.04 -3.74
N VAL A 19 -19.84 10.90 -2.42
CA VAL A 19 -20.60 9.93 -1.59
C VAL A 19 -20.81 10.50 -0.17
N ALA A 20 -21.98 11.06 0.06
CA ALA A 20 -22.76 10.88 1.28
C ALA A 20 -24.24 10.96 0.87
N PRO A 21 -25.20 10.31 1.54
CA PRO A 21 -25.11 9.43 2.71
C PRO A 21 -25.62 8.00 2.39
N HIS A 22 -25.85 7.20 3.43
CA HIS A 22 -26.56 5.91 3.45
C HIS A 22 -25.74 4.62 3.20
N LEU A 23 -25.35 3.99 4.32
CA LEU A 23 -25.46 2.54 4.55
C LEU A 23 -25.40 2.28 6.06
N GLU A 24 -26.44 2.71 6.78
CA GLU A 24 -26.79 2.08 8.06
C GLU A 24 -27.43 0.72 7.76
N SER A 25 -26.78 -0.35 8.18
CA SER A 25 -27.45 -1.63 8.44
C SER A 25 -26.77 -2.34 9.61
N CYS A 26 -27.00 -1.80 10.81
CA CYS A 26 -26.90 -2.59 12.03
C CYS A 26 -28.32 -3.08 12.35
N ARG A 27 -28.69 -4.30 11.94
CA ARG A 27 -29.90 -4.93 12.48
C ARG A 27 -29.73 -5.08 13.99
N ARG A 28 -30.63 -4.46 14.75
CA ARG A 28 -30.75 -4.67 16.21
C ARG A 28 -31.18 -6.12 16.44
N GLY A 29 -30.36 -6.88 17.15
CA GLY A 29 -30.75 -8.12 17.80
C GLY A 29 -30.19 -8.09 19.21
N VAL A 30 -31.06 -7.80 20.20
CA VAL A 30 -30.74 -7.98 21.61
C VAL A 30 -31.33 -9.34 21.99
N GLU A 31 -30.48 -10.36 22.17
CA GLU A 31 -30.88 -11.55 22.94
C GLU A 31 -30.35 -11.40 24.37
N LEU A 32 -31.27 -11.26 25.32
CA LEU A 32 -31.00 -11.32 26.74
C LEU A 32 -30.97 -12.80 27.17
N GLY A 33 -29.79 -13.41 27.08
CA GLY A 33 -29.52 -14.70 27.73
C GLY A 33 -29.20 -14.50 29.21
N ALA A 34 -30.19 -14.71 30.09
CA ALA A 34 -29.98 -14.84 31.52
C ALA A 34 -29.30 -16.18 31.82
N GLY A 35 -28.01 -16.17 32.16
CA GLY A 35 -27.24 -17.36 32.53
C GLY A 35 -26.19 -17.01 33.59
N ALA A 36 -26.20 -17.76 34.69
CA ALA A 36 -25.52 -17.46 35.95
C ALA A 36 -23.98 -17.27 35.84
N LEU A 37 -23.47 -16.32 36.63
CA LEU A 37 -22.04 -16.08 36.90
C LEU A 37 -21.40 -17.25 37.67
N PRO A 38 -20.26 -17.83 37.23
CA PRO A 38 -19.35 -18.47 38.15
C PRO A 38 -18.46 -17.41 38.82
N ARG A 39 -18.41 -17.45 40.16
CA ARG A 39 -17.51 -16.63 40.99
C ARG A 39 -16.06 -16.88 40.59
N CYS A 40 -15.42 -15.91 39.95
CA CYS A 40 -13.98 -15.94 39.70
C CYS A 40 -13.25 -15.09 40.76
N LYS A 41 -12.51 -15.74 41.67
CA LYS A 41 -11.52 -15.10 42.55
C LYS A 41 -10.19 -15.03 41.81
N ARG A 42 -9.58 -13.83 41.83
CA ARG A 42 -8.23 -13.43 41.38
C ARG A 42 -8.08 -12.98 39.90
N SER A 43 -7.83 -11.67 39.80
CA SER A 43 -6.99 -10.97 38.81
C SER A 43 -7.46 -10.91 37.35
N ARG A 44 -8.27 -9.87 37.06
CA ARG A 44 -8.51 -9.25 35.73
C ARG A 44 -8.78 -10.22 34.57
N CYS A 45 -10.03 -10.69 34.48
CA CYS A 45 -10.61 -10.99 33.17
C CYS A 45 -10.95 -9.68 32.46
N LEU A 46 -10.09 -9.23 31.54
CA LEU A 46 -10.50 -8.24 30.54
C LEU A 46 -11.30 -8.98 29.47
N ARG A 47 -12.62 -8.76 29.46
CA ARG A 47 -13.49 -9.24 28.40
C ARG A 47 -13.50 -8.19 27.29
N PHE A 48 -12.67 -8.37 26.27
CA PHE A 48 -12.76 -7.55 25.05
C PHE A 48 -13.91 -8.08 24.20
N VAL A 49 -15.08 -7.46 24.32
CA VAL A 49 -16.15 -7.63 23.34
C VAL A 49 -15.89 -6.63 22.22
N TRP A 50 -15.31 -7.09 21.11
CA TRP A 50 -15.19 -6.28 19.90
C TRP A 50 -16.53 -6.30 19.17
N SER A 51 -17.39 -5.31 19.47
CA SER A 51 -18.52 -4.98 18.62
C SER A 51 -18.06 -3.97 17.57
N GLY A 52 -17.11 -4.35 16.73
CA GLY A 52 -16.58 -3.48 15.67
C GLY A 52 -17.44 -3.56 14.42
N CYS A 53 -18.09 -2.46 14.04
CA CYS A 53 -18.61 -2.30 12.68
C CYS A 53 -17.39 -2.14 11.75
N HIS A 54 -16.88 -3.26 11.23
CA HIS A 54 -15.82 -3.22 10.23
C HIS A 54 -16.35 -2.54 8.97
N ARG A 55 -15.75 -1.42 8.57
CA ARG A 55 -16.01 -0.85 7.25
C ARG A 55 -15.57 -1.86 6.19
N ARG A 56 -16.42 -2.07 5.19
CA ARG A 56 -16.14 -3.04 4.13
C ARG A 56 -15.07 -2.47 3.18
N VAL A 57 -13.92 -3.14 3.11
CA VAL A 57 -12.88 -2.86 2.12
C VAL A 57 -13.46 -3.06 0.72
N ILE A 58 -13.25 -2.09 -0.17
CA ILE A 58 -13.73 -2.14 -1.55
C ILE A 58 -12.66 -2.77 -2.44
N TRP A 59 -12.63 -4.11 -2.45
CA TRP A 59 -11.68 -4.89 -3.23
C TRP A 59 -11.72 -4.56 -4.73
N GLY A 60 -10.56 -4.66 -5.37
CA GLY A 60 -10.42 -4.36 -6.80
C GLY A 60 -10.60 -2.87 -7.12
N ARG A 61 -10.43 -1.97 -6.17
CA ARG A 61 -10.38 -0.52 -6.45
C ARG A 61 -9.10 0.08 -5.88
N THR A 62 -8.57 1.06 -6.58
CA THR A 62 -7.41 1.83 -6.14
C THR A 62 -7.81 3.29 -6.02
N LYS A 63 -7.26 4.01 -5.04
CA LYS A 63 -7.44 5.45 -4.90
C LYS A 63 -6.08 6.14 -5.00
N ILE A 64 -6.03 7.32 -5.60
CA ILE A 64 -4.83 8.16 -5.59
C ILE A 64 -5.05 9.29 -4.59
N LYS A 65 -4.08 9.52 -3.70
CA LYS A 65 -4.11 10.57 -2.69
C LYS A 65 -2.76 11.27 -2.64
N ASN A 66 -2.72 12.55 -3.03
CA ASN A 66 -1.48 13.34 -2.97
C ASN A 66 -1.16 13.84 -1.55
N VAL A 67 -2.09 13.70 -0.60
CA VAL A 67 -1.92 14.12 0.80
C VAL A 67 -1.08 13.11 1.60
N ILE A 68 -1.05 11.85 1.17
CA ILE A 68 -0.20 10.82 1.80
C ILE A 68 1.13 10.72 1.03
N PRO A 69 2.28 10.75 1.72
CA PRO A 69 3.57 10.70 1.04
C PRO A 69 3.82 9.32 0.42
N TYR A 70 3.45 8.24 1.11
CA TYR A 70 3.71 6.87 0.68
C TYR A 70 2.40 6.12 0.47
N THR A 71 2.42 5.15 -0.45
CA THR A 71 1.26 4.29 -0.74
C THR A 71 0.86 3.48 0.49
N LEU A 72 -0.44 3.47 0.80
CA LEU A 72 -1.03 2.59 1.81
C LEU A 72 -1.56 1.33 1.13
N LEU A 73 -1.29 0.18 1.72
CA LEU A 73 -1.73 -1.13 1.24
C LEU A 73 -2.51 -1.84 2.33
N GLU A 74 -3.63 -2.47 1.97
CA GLU A 74 -4.31 -3.40 2.87
C GLU A 74 -3.34 -4.49 3.38
N ALA A 75 -3.55 -4.91 4.62
CA ALA A 75 -2.67 -5.78 5.39
C ALA A 75 -2.16 -7.01 4.62
N SER A 76 -3.04 -7.72 3.91
CA SER A 76 -2.64 -8.91 3.14
C SER A 76 -1.72 -8.57 1.97
N ILE A 77 -1.98 -7.46 1.25
CA ILE A 77 -1.14 -6.99 0.14
C ILE A 77 0.20 -6.52 0.66
N TYR A 78 0.21 -5.74 1.76
CA TYR A 78 1.43 -5.27 2.39
C TYR A 78 2.34 -6.44 2.82
N LYS A 79 1.77 -7.43 3.51
CA LYS A 79 2.51 -8.62 3.96
C LYS A 79 3.06 -9.43 2.80
N ALA A 80 2.30 -9.57 1.71
CA ALA A 80 2.77 -10.24 0.50
C ALA A 80 3.95 -9.49 -0.15
N LEU A 81 3.87 -8.16 -0.24
CA LEU A 81 4.95 -7.32 -0.75
C LEU A 81 6.22 -7.47 0.11
N VAL A 82 6.08 -7.35 1.42
CA VAL A 82 7.19 -7.50 2.38
C VAL A 82 7.85 -8.85 2.24
N ARG A 83 7.07 -9.94 2.11
CA ARG A 83 7.58 -11.29 1.90
C ARG A 83 8.40 -11.38 0.62
N ALA A 84 7.88 -10.89 -0.50
CA ALA A 84 8.57 -10.91 -1.79
C ALA A 84 9.94 -10.19 -1.74
N PHE A 85 10.02 -9.04 -1.07
CA PHE A 85 11.29 -8.34 -0.88
C PHE A 85 12.23 -9.06 0.09
N SER A 86 11.70 -9.73 1.11
CA SER A 86 12.48 -10.51 2.09
C SER A 86 13.15 -11.73 1.48
N GLU A 87 12.57 -12.31 0.42
CA GLU A 87 13.17 -13.41 -0.33
C GLU A 87 14.39 -12.97 -1.17
N LYS A 88 14.48 -11.67 -1.50
CA LYS A 88 15.55 -11.11 -2.35
C LYS A 88 16.59 -10.32 -1.58
N ALA A 89 16.25 -9.82 -0.38
CA ALA A 89 17.11 -8.91 0.35
C ALA A 89 17.16 -9.20 1.84
N LYS A 90 18.34 -8.97 2.43
CA LYS A 90 18.55 -9.16 3.86
C LYS A 90 17.84 -8.06 4.64
N LYS A 91 16.89 -8.43 5.50
CA LYS A 91 16.21 -7.53 6.44
C LYS A 91 17.18 -6.71 7.30
N ARG A 92 16.74 -5.52 7.66
CA ARG A 92 17.38 -4.58 8.58
C ARG A 92 16.38 -4.12 9.63
N LYS A 93 16.88 -3.48 10.69
CA LYS A 93 16.02 -2.84 11.68
C LYS A 93 15.13 -1.80 10.98
N ALA A 94 13.87 -1.77 11.39
CA ALA A 94 12.92 -0.74 10.98
C ALA A 94 13.49 0.65 11.30
N VAL A 95 13.14 1.64 10.47
CA VAL A 95 13.54 3.04 10.65
C VAL A 95 12.29 3.86 10.49
N TYR A 96 11.78 4.42 11.59
CA TYR A 96 10.56 5.21 11.59
C TYR A 96 10.60 6.31 10.50
N PRO A 97 9.53 6.51 9.72
CA PRO A 97 8.20 5.87 9.82
C PRO A 97 8.07 4.50 9.14
N PHE A 98 9.16 3.94 8.58
CA PHE A 98 9.13 2.68 7.84
C PHE A 98 9.30 1.46 8.74
N THR A 99 8.41 0.49 8.59
CA THR A 99 8.44 -0.80 9.31
C THR A 99 9.36 -1.82 8.65
N ASP A 100 9.56 -1.73 7.34
CA ASP A 100 10.22 -2.78 6.57
C ASP A 100 11.42 -2.27 5.78
N CYS A 101 12.61 -2.53 6.33
CA CYS A 101 13.88 -2.09 5.78
C CYS A 101 14.82 -3.27 5.45
N PHE A 102 15.72 -3.03 4.50
CA PHE A 102 16.60 -4.01 3.88
C PHE A 102 18.00 -3.46 3.64
N SER A 103 18.95 -4.36 3.43
CA SER A 103 20.33 -4.04 3.11
C SER A 103 20.44 -3.45 1.71
N TYR A 104 20.96 -2.22 1.57
CA TYR A 104 21.17 -1.60 0.25
C TYR A 104 22.07 -2.44 -0.67
N LYS A 105 23.05 -3.14 -0.09
CA LYS A 105 23.94 -4.06 -0.83
C LYS A 105 23.20 -5.23 -1.49
N SER A 106 22.04 -5.64 -0.97
CA SER A 106 21.23 -6.70 -1.59
C SER A 106 20.66 -6.27 -2.95
N PHE A 107 20.57 -4.96 -3.20
CA PHE A 107 20.11 -4.37 -4.45
C PHE A 107 21.28 -3.83 -5.29
N GLY A 108 22.44 -4.49 -5.24
CA GLY A 108 23.64 -4.11 -5.99
C GLY A 108 24.45 -2.95 -5.40
N GLY A 109 23.90 -2.18 -4.44
CA GLY A 109 24.64 -1.17 -3.68
C GLY A 109 25.17 0.04 -4.48
N LYS A 110 24.77 0.18 -5.75
CA LYS A 110 25.18 1.28 -6.64
C LYS A 110 24.00 2.14 -7.07
N SER A 111 22.92 1.51 -7.54
CA SER A 111 21.72 2.20 -8.02
C SER A 111 20.48 1.36 -7.74
N LEU A 112 19.39 2.02 -7.34
CA LEU A 112 18.09 1.37 -7.18
C LEU A 112 17.40 1.07 -8.52
N LEU A 113 17.90 1.63 -9.63
CA LEU A 113 17.47 1.26 -10.99
C LEU A 113 18.15 -0.01 -11.52
N GLY A 114 19.04 -0.62 -10.74
CA GLY A 114 19.75 -1.85 -11.11
C GLY A 114 18.82 -3.05 -11.29
N LYS A 115 19.30 -4.07 -12.02
CA LYS A 115 18.56 -5.32 -12.29
C LYS A 115 18.30 -6.14 -11.03
N GLU A 116 19.07 -5.89 -9.98
CA GLU A 116 19.00 -6.51 -8.67
C GLU A 116 17.81 -5.99 -7.85
N THR A 117 17.30 -4.80 -8.17
CA THR A 117 16.15 -4.21 -7.49
C THR A 117 14.85 -4.79 -8.05
N PRO A 118 13.96 -5.34 -7.21
CA PRO A 118 12.65 -5.81 -7.66
C PRO A 118 11.82 -4.69 -8.29
N VAL A 119 11.07 -5.05 -9.33
CA VAL A 119 10.08 -4.16 -9.97
C VAL A 119 8.69 -4.62 -9.56
N ILE A 120 7.87 -3.68 -9.10
CA ILE A 120 6.47 -3.92 -8.76
C ILE A 120 5.62 -3.46 -9.93
N SER A 121 4.76 -4.31 -10.46
CA SER A 121 3.82 -3.96 -11.53
C SER A 121 2.41 -3.85 -10.98
N LEU A 122 1.82 -2.67 -11.01
CA LEU A 122 0.38 -2.50 -10.82
C LEU A 122 -0.32 -2.80 -12.14
N VAL A 123 -1.13 -3.86 -12.18
CA VAL A 123 -1.92 -4.22 -13.36
C VAL A 123 -3.30 -3.62 -13.21
N LEU A 124 -3.63 -2.67 -14.07
CA LEU A 124 -4.88 -1.92 -14.05
C LEU A 124 -5.94 -2.56 -14.96
N GLY A 125 -7.18 -2.13 -14.80
CA GLY A 125 -8.27 -2.48 -15.72
C GLY A 125 -7.87 -2.21 -17.18
N GLY A 126 -8.20 -3.14 -18.07
CA GLY A 126 -7.76 -3.09 -19.48
C GLY A 126 -6.35 -3.64 -19.74
N GLY A 127 -5.66 -4.16 -18.71
CA GLY A 127 -4.38 -4.86 -18.86
C GLY A 127 -3.14 -3.95 -18.91
N ALA A 128 -3.34 -2.63 -18.78
CA ALA A 128 -2.25 -1.67 -18.66
C ALA A 128 -1.42 -1.96 -17.40
N LYS A 129 -0.09 -1.83 -17.51
CA LYS A 129 0.84 -2.12 -16.41
C LYS A 129 1.63 -0.87 -16.04
N TRP A 130 1.49 -0.43 -14.80
CA TRP A 130 2.35 0.60 -14.22
C TRP A 130 3.50 -0.06 -13.46
N ASP A 131 4.71 0.05 -14.00
CA ASP A 131 5.91 -0.47 -13.36
C ASP A 131 6.51 0.56 -12.39
N ILE A 132 6.50 0.21 -11.11
CA ILE A 132 7.14 0.95 -10.02
C ILE A 132 8.56 0.41 -9.84
N TYR A 133 9.54 1.25 -10.17
CA TYR A 133 10.96 0.94 -10.07
C TYR A 133 11.53 1.27 -8.68
N GLY A 134 12.77 0.85 -8.43
CA GLY A 134 13.48 1.09 -7.17
C GLY A 134 13.35 2.51 -6.61
N PRO A 135 13.58 3.58 -7.40
CA PRO A 135 13.43 4.95 -6.91
C PRO A 135 12.03 5.32 -6.38
N ASN A 136 10.98 4.65 -6.87
CA ASN A 136 9.59 4.89 -6.45
C ASN A 136 9.08 3.84 -5.44
N SER A 137 9.87 2.79 -5.16
CA SER A 137 9.48 1.69 -4.26
C SER A 137 10.35 1.57 -3.01
N LEU A 138 11.53 2.19 -3.00
CA LEU A 138 12.51 2.10 -1.93
C LEU A 138 13.07 3.48 -1.56
N VAL A 139 12.99 3.82 -0.28
CA VAL A 139 13.59 5.03 0.30
C VAL A 139 14.98 4.69 0.84
N LYS A 140 16.02 5.37 0.36
CA LYS A 140 17.37 5.25 0.91
C LYS A 140 17.52 6.08 2.17
N VAL A 141 17.37 5.44 3.33
CA VAL A 141 17.48 6.11 4.64
C VAL A 141 18.93 6.39 5.06
N ASN A 142 19.87 5.54 4.66
CA ASN A 142 21.31 5.78 4.85
C ASN A 142 22.17 4.97 3.87
N LYS A 143 23.50 4.98 4.05
CA LYS A 143 24.46 4.31 3.15
C LYS A 143 24.22 2.80 3.01
N ASN A 144 23.66 2.15 4.02
CA ASN A 144 23.55 0.68 4.09
C ASN A 144 22.10 0.16 4.17
N VAL A 145 21.13 1.05 4.39
CA VAL A 145 19.74 0.69 4.64
C VAL A 145 18.84 1.42 3.64
N VAL A 146 17.93 0.65 3.07
CA VAL A 146 16.79 1.15 2.27
C VAL A 146 15.51 0.59 2.86
N CYS A 147 14.39 1.31 2.77
CA CYS A 147 13.11 0.90 3.32
C CYS A 147 12.02 0.92 2.25
N LEU A 148 11.00 0.07 2.38
CA LEU A 148 9.87 0.10 1.46
C LEU A 148 9.15 1.45 1.56
N ALA A 149 8.86 2.04 0.41
CA ALA A 149 8.06 3.25 0.28
C ALA A 149 6.54 2.97 0.33
N PHE A 150 6.15 1.96 1.12
CA PHE A 150 4.78 1.48 1.29
C PHE A 150 4.51 1.30 2.78
N GLN A 151 3.28 1.51 3.20
CA GLN A 151 2.84 1.31 4.58
C GLN A 151 1.60 0.40 4.61
N GLU A 152 1.46 -0.37 5.70
CA GLU A 152 0.23 -1.09 6.00
C GLU A 152 -0.85 -0.06 6.33
N ALA A 153 -1.99 -0.16 5.65
CA ALA A 153 -3.14 0.70 5.89
C ALA A 153 -3.81 0.32 7.22
N ASP A 154 -4.24 1.31 7.99
CA ASP A 154 -5.14 1.08 9.11
C ASP A 154 -6.52 0.66 8.56
N GLU A 155 -7.01 -0.51 9.01
CA GLU A 155 -8.30 -1.08 8.65
C GLU A 155 -9.48 -0.12 8.93
N PHE A 156 -9.32 0.82 9.85
CA PHE A 156 -10.34 1.80 10.21
C PHE A 156 -10.28 3.09 9.38
N GLU A 157 -9.14 3.37 8.74
CA GLU A 157 -8.88 4.61 8.00
C GLU A 157 -8.90 4.42 6.48
N SER A 158 -8.64 3.21 5.97
CA SER A 158 -8.63 2.94 4.53
C SER A 158 -9.82 2.12 4.06
N LEU A 159 -10.60 2.68 3.13
CA LEU A 159 -11.68 1.97 2.43
C LEU A 159 -11.19 1.20 1.19
N PHE A 160 -9.99 1.51 0.71
CA PHE A 160 -9.46 0.99 -0.54
C PHE A 160 -8.25 0.08 -0.26
N PRO A 161 -8.13 -1.07 -0.95
CA PRO A 161 -7.00 -1.99 -0.74
C PRO A 161 -5.65 -1.38 -1.14
N ILE A 162 -5.65 -0.39 -2.02
CA ILE A 162 -4.46 0.32 -2.48
C ILE A 162 -4.78 1.82 -2.54
N GLU A 163 -4.04 2.63 -1.79
CA GLU A 163 -4.10 4.08 -1.86
C GLU A 163 -2.72 4.62 -2.29
N ILE A 164 -2.56 4.99 -3.56
CA ILE A 164 -1.29 5.45 -4.13
C ILE A 164 -0.95 6.83 -3.59
N GLY A 165 0.24 6.94 -2.99
CA GLY A 165 0.79 8.18 -2.44
C GLY A 165 1.72 8.92 -3.39
N GLY A 166 2.11 10.14 -3.01
CA GLY A 166 2.93 11.06 -3.81
C GLY A 166 4.26 10.47 -4.27
N TYR A 167 4.97 9.77 -3.39
CA TYR A 167 6.30 9.20 -3.65
C TYR A 167 6.32 8.22 -4.82
N GLN A 168 5.24 7.48 -5.03
CA GLN A 168 5.11 6.56 -6.17
C GLN A 168 4.90 7.29 -7.50
N MET A 169 4.44 8.54 -7.46
CA MET A 169 4.20 9.39 -8.63
C MET A 169 5.38 10.30 -8.97
N GLU A 170 6.35 10.47 -8.06
CA GLU A 170 7.56 11.26 -8.31
C GLU A 170 8.29 10.77 -9.57
N ASP A 171 8.69 11.68 -10.44
CA ASP A 171 9.32 11.38 -11.72
C ASP A 171 8.53 10.39 -12.60
N ASN A 172 7.19 10.37 -12.47
CA ASN A 172 6.29 9.71 -13.39
C ASN A 172 5.34 10.78 -13.94
N LEU A 173 5.17 10.85 -15.26
CA LEU A 173 4.07 11.62 -15.84
C LEU A 173 2.76 10.89 -15.52
N VAL A 174 1.88 11.55 -14.77
CA VAL A 174 0.56 11.05 -14.37
C VAL A 174 -0.49 12.08 -14.80
N GLU A 175 -1.49 11.63 -15.55
CA GLU A 175 -2.52 12.48 -16.15
C GLU A 175 -3.90 12.01 -15.74
N PHE A 176 -4.73 12.97 -15.33
CA PHE A 176 -6.14 12.77 -15.02
C PHE A 176 -6.96 13.56 -16.04
N ASP A 177 -7.42 12.86 -17.08
CA ASP A 177 -8.37 13.43 -18.02
C ASP A 177 -9.78 13.22 -17.47
N LEU A 178 -10.35 14.30 -16.94
CA LEU A 178 -11.69 14.29 -16.34
C LEU A 178 -12.79 14.26 -17.40
N GLU A 179 -12.53 14.76 -18.62
CA GLU A 179 -13.50 14.78 -19.72
C GLU A 179 -13.73 13.36 -20.23
N THR A 180 -12.64 12.60 -20.45
CA THR A 180 -12.72 11.22 -20.93
C THR A 180 -12.71 10.19 -19.80
N SER A 181 -12.65 10.62 -18.53
CA SER A 181 -12.51 9.75 -17.35
C SER A 181 -11.34 8.77 -17.48
N LYS A 182 -10.23 9.24 -18.06
CA LYS A 182 -9.05 8.43 -18.37
C LYS A 182 -7.92 8.77 -17.40
N PHE A 183 -7.30 7.70 -16.89
CA PHE A 183 -6.09 7.76 -16.12
C PHE A 183 -4.91 7.29 -16.99
N SER A 184 -3.97 8.19 -17.28
CA SER A 184 -2.75 7.86 -18.02
C SER A 184 -1.54 7.98 -17.10
N PHE A 185 -0.55 7.14 -17.32
CA PHE A 185 0.68 7.15 -16.55
C PHE A 185 1.85 6.70 -17.41
N THR A 186 3.03 7.13 -17.00
CA THR A 186 4.31 6.56 -17.43
C THR A 186 4.93 5.80 -16.27
N SER A 187 5.93 4.97 -16.56
CA SER A 187 6.83 4.49 -15.50
C SER A 187 7.99 5.47 -15.33
N SER A 188 8.74 5.35 -14.23
CA SER A 188 9.81 6.29 -13.84
C SER A 188 10.64 6.84 -15.01
N LEU A 189 10.56 8.16 -15.20
CA LEU A 189 11.30 8.96 -16.17
C LEU A 189 12.82 8.86 -15.96
N LEU A 190 13.27 8.55 -14.74
CA LEU A 190 14.68 8.35 -14.42
C LEU A 190 15.32 7.23 -15.25
N ARG A 191 14.53 6.31 -15.81
CA ARG A 191 15.04 5.30 -16.77
C ARG A 191 15.41 5.87 -18.13
N HIS A 192 14.91 7.05 -18.45
CA HIS A 192 15.16 7.78 -19.67
C HIS A 192 16.08 8.98 -19.44
N ASN A 193 16.80 9.01 -18.30
CA ASN A 193 17.67 10.11 -17.89
C ASN A 193 16.95 11.48 -17.88
N THR A 194 15.67 11.49 -17.49
CA THR A 194 14.86 12.71 -17.33
C THR A 194 14.09 12.67 -16.02
N SER A 195 13.68 13.83 -15.51
CA SER A 195 12.97 14.00 -14.23
C SER A 195 11.92 15.10 -14.36
N CYS A 196 11.02 15.18 -13.38
CA CYS A 196 9.99 16.23 -13.33
C CYS A 196 10.49 17.54 -12.71
N SER A 197 11.72 17.57 -12.18
CA SER A 197 12.30 18.79 -11.63
C SER A 197 12.70 19.76 -12.76
N PRO A 198 12.44 21.07 -12.60
CA PRO A 198 13.05 22.08 -13.47
C PRO A 198 14.58 21.97 -13.41
N GLN A 199 15.24 22.05 -14.55
CA GLN A 199 16.70 22.17 -14.64
C GLN A 199 17.17 23.57 -14.26
#